data_AF-A0A2V2SCP0-F1
#
_entry.id   AF-A0A2V2SCP0-F1
#
_cell.length_a   1.000
_cell.length_b   1.000
_cell.length_c   1.000
_cell.angle_alpha   90.00
_cell.angle_beta   90.00
_cell.angle_gamma   90.00
#
_symmetry.space_group_name_H-M   'P 1'
#
loop_
_entity.id
_entity.type
_entity.pdbx_description
1 polymer ?
#
loop_
_entity_poly.entity_id
_entity_poly.type
_entity_poly.pdbx_seq_one_letter_code
_entity_poly.pdbx_strand_id
1 'polypeptide(L)'
;FSRRTVPYLREAARGSASEQLAAFPFLKHVGIYGYLRETLLRLAQLAPSPLECAEKLEQLRALENEIPIAVVQVEYEGVGVDVPDDVARVVERLEKLKR
;
A
#
# COMPACT_ATOMS: atom_id res chain seq x y z
N PHE A 1 7.24 -0.47 -3.95
CA PHE A 1 6.60 -0.52 -2.61
C PHE A 1 7.64 -0.12 -1.58
N SER A 2 7.30 0.74 -0.62
CA SER A 2 8.19 1.11 0.48
C SER A 2 7.35 1.73 1.60
N ARG A 3 7.87 1.73 2.84
CA ARG A 3 7.30 2.52 3.94
C ARG A 3 7.71 3.98 3.91
N ARG A 4 8.61 4.35 3.01
CA ARG A 4 8.96 5.73 2.70
C ARG A 4 8.37 6.13 1.35
N THR A 5 8.24 7.43 1.16
CA THR A 5 7.90 8.01 -0.15
C THR A 5 9.01 7.71 -1.15
N VAL A 6 8.61 7.20 -2.32
CA VAL A 6 9.51 6.89 -3.43
C VAL A 6 8.96 7.60 -4.68
N PRO A 7 9.78 8.36 -5.42
CA PRO A 7 11.22 8.58 -5.21
C PRO A 7 11.54 9.54 -4.05
N TYR A 8 12.79 9.49 -3.57
CA TYR A 8 13.32 10.52 -2.67
C TYR A 8 13.53 11.84 -3.43
N LEU A 9 12.89 12.91 -2.97
CA LEU A 9 12.94 14.23 -3.62
C LEU A 9 14.04 15.09 -2.98
N ARG A 10 15.23 15.12 -3.58
CA ARG A 10 16.41 15.82 -3.01
C ARG A 10 16.14 17.29 -2.67
N GLU A 11 15.54 18.04 -3.59
CA GLU A 11 15.29 19.49 -3.40
C GLU A 11 14.22 19.76 -2.34
N ALA A 12 13.16 18.94 -2.33
CA ALA A 12 12.06 19.06 -1.36
C ALA A 12 12.38 18.40 -0.01
N ALA A 13 13.51 17.68 0.13
CA ALA A 13 13.81 16.87 1.31
C ALA A 13 13.93 17.67 2.61
N ARG A 14 14.25 18.97 2.51
CA ARG A 14 14.34 19.88 3.67
C ARG A 14 13.01 20.54 4.03
N GLY A 15 12.02 20.45 3.15
CA GLY A 15 10.69 20.97 3.38
C GLY A 15 9.89 20.10 4.36
N SER A 16 8.77 20.64 4.83
CA SER A 16 7.76 19.93 5.59
C SER A 16 7.16 18.75 4.80
N ALA A 17 6.50 17.83 5.51
CA ALA A 17 5.82 16.69 4.88
C ALA A 17 4.78 17.14 3.83
N SER A 18 4.07 18.24 4.07
CA SER A 18 3.08 18.77 3.13
C SER A 18 3.73 19.30 1.85
N GLU A 19 4.86 19.99 1.96
CA GLU A 19 5.61 20.49 0.79
C GLU A 19 6.17 19.34 -0.03
N GLN A 20 6.67 18.29 0.63
CA GLN A 20 7.13 17.08 -0.06
C GLN A 20 6.00 16.38 -0.81
N LEU A 21 4.84 16.19 -0.17
CA LEU A 21 3.68 15.55 -0.78
C LEU A 21 3.10 16.36 -1.95
N ALA A 22 3.22 17.69 -1.92
CA ALA A 22 2.81 18.55 -3.03
C ALA A 22 3.81 18.53 -4.20
N ALA A 23 5.08 18.17 -3.96
CA ALA A 23 6.14 18.24 -4.95
C ALA A 23 6.17 17.05 -5.93
N PHE A 24 5.45 15.95 -5.65
CA PHE A 24 5.42 14.78 -6.54
C PHE A 24 4.11 13.98 -6.38
N PRO A 25 3.56 13.40 -7.46
CA PRO A 25 2.35 12.59 -7.40
C PRO A 25 2.65 11.19 -6.83
N PHE A 26 2.84 11.10 -5.51
CA PHE A 26 3.05 9.82 -4.85
C PHE A 26 1.79 8.95 -4.92
N LEU A 27 1.99 7.66 -5.17
CA LEU A 27 0.92 6.67 -5.15
C LEU A 27 0.95 5.89 -3.85
N LYS A 28 -0.19 5.84 -3.16
CA LYS A 28 -0.39 4.98 -1.99
C LYS A 28 -0.84 3.60 -2.46
N HIS A 29 -0.14 2.57 -2.02
CA HIS A 29 -0.57 1.20 -2.25
C HIS A 29 -1.82 0.85 -1.43
N VAL A 30 -2.81 0.25 -2.08
CA VAL A 30 -4.01 -0.32 -1.43
C VAL A 30 -3.83 -1.82 -1.30
N GLY A 31 -4.01 -2.37 -0.10
CA GLY A 31 -3.76 -3.78 0.25
C GLY A 31 -4.72 -4.81 -0.34
N ILE A 32 -5.13 -4.66 -1.60
CA ILE A 32 -6.01 -5.60 -2.31
C ILE A 32 -5.20 -6.28 -3.40
N TYR A 33 -5.26 -7.61 -3.43
CA TYR A 33 -4.48 -8.42 -4.36
C TYR A 33 -5.36 -9.48 -5.02
N GLY A 34 -5.08 -9.74 -6.30
CA GLY A 34 -5.55 -10.93 -7.01
C GLY A 34 -4.35 -11.80 -7.37
N TYR A 35 -4.44 -13.10 -7.10
CA TYR A 35 -3.37 -14.04 -7.39
C TYR A 35 -3.87 -15.17 -8.28
N LEU A 36 -3.02 -15.61 -9.21
CA LEU A 36 -3.16 -16.94 -9.78
C LEU A 36 -2.84 -17.97 -8.69
N ARG A 37 -3.60 -19.08 -8.68
CA ARG A 37 -3.45 -20.14 -7.67
C ARG A 37 -2.01 -20.63 -7.54
N GLU A 38 -1.37 -20.94 -8.67
CA GLU A 38 -0.01 -21.47 -8.69
C GLU A 38 1.01 -20.46 -8.15
N THR A 39 0.86 -19.19 -8.51
CA THR A 39 1.71 -18.10 -8.00
C THR A 39 1.57 -17.93 -6.49
N LEU A 40 0.34 -17.97 -5.96
CA LEU A 40 0.10 -17.87 -4.51
C LEU A 40 0.76 -19.03 -3.75
N LEU A 41 0.59 -20.26 -4.24
CA LEU A 41 1.18 -21.44 -3.60
C LEU A 41 2.72 -21.40 -3.66
N ARG A 42 3.29 -20.96 -4.78
CA ARG A 42 4.73 -20.75 -4.91
C ARG A 42 5.22 -19.68 -3.92
N LEU A 43 4.55 -18.53 -3.88
CA LEU A 43 4.94 -17.41 -3.01
C LEU A 43 4.91 -17.80 -1.52
N ALA A 44 3.90 -18.57 -1.11
CA ALA A 44 3.75 -19.03 0.27
C ALA A 44 4.88 -19.98 0.73
N GLN A 45 5.56 -20.67 -0.20
CA GLN A 45 6.68 -21.56 0.10
C GLN A 45 8.03 -20.84 0.17
N LEU A 46 8.11 -19.60 -0.32
CA LEU A 46 9.34 -18.82 -0.30
C LEU A 46 9.62 -18.30 1.11
N ALA A 47 10.89 -18.39 1.52
CA ALA A 47 11.35 -17.78 2.75
C ALA A 47 11.18 -16.25 2.69
N PRO A 48 10.96 -15.59 3.84
CA PRO A 48 10.92 -14.14 3.90
C PRO A 48 12.20 -13.53 3.31
N SER A 49 12.02 -12.57 2.42
CA SER A 49 13.14 -11.95 1.69
C SER A 49 13.82 -10.84 2.52
N PRO A 50 15.08 -10.46 2.21
CA PRO A 50 15.76 -9.37 2.92
C PRO A 50 14.97 -8.05 2.94
N LEU A 51 14.39 -7.62 1.81
CA LEU A 51 13.63 -6.38 1.76
C LEU A 51 12.28 -6.50 2.46
N GLU A 52 11.61 -7.65 2.35
CA GLU A 52 10.43 -7.92 3.17
C GLU A 52 10.75 -7.81 4.66
N CYS A 53 11.87 -8.38 5.12
CA CYS A 53 12.25 -8.31 6.53
C CYS A 53 12.54 -6.87 6.98
N ALA A 54 13.22 -6.08 6.13
CA ALA A 54 13.61 -4.70 6.41
C ALA A 54 12.41 -3.74 6.41
N GLU A 55 11.54 -3.83 5.41
CA GLU A 55 10.39 -2.94 5.21
C GLU A 55 9.10 -3.49 5.86
N LYS A 56 9.07 -4.77 6.25
CA LYS A 56 7.87 -5.52 6.66
C LYS A 56 6.74 -5.36 5.63
N LEU A 57 7.08 -5.66 4.38
CA LEU A 57 6.18 -5.61 3.21
C LEU A 57 6.31 -6.93 2.42
N GLU A 58 5.33 -7.81 2.55
CA GLU A 58 5.34 -9.17 1.96
C GLU A 58 5.48 -9.18 0.43
N GLN A 59 4.90 -8.20 -0.25
CA GLN A 59 4.97 -8.10 -1.71
C GLN A 59 6.39 -7.89 -2.25
N LEU A 60 7.34 -7.46 -1.40
CA LEU A 60 8.75 -7.39 -1.78
C LEU A 60 9.36 -8.79 -1.98
N ARG A 61 8.86 -9.81 -1.27
CA ARG A 61 9.24 -11.23 -1.47
C ARG A 61 8.99 -11.69 -2.89
N ALA A 62 7.83 -11.32 -3.43
CA ALA A 62 7.47 -11.63 -4.81
C ALA A 62 8.45 -10.97 -5.79
N LEU A 63 8.74 -9.67 -5.62
CA LEU A 63 9.67 -8.95 -6.48
C LEU A 63 11.10 -9.50 -6.43
N GLU A 64 11.62 -9.82 -5.23
CA GLU A 64 12.97 -10.40 -5.07
C GLU A 64 13.09 -11.81 -5.66
N ASN A 65 11.97 -12.50 -5.89
CA ASN A 65 11.92 -13.83 -6.51
C ASN A 65 11.36 -13.81 -7.95
N GLU A 66 11.48 -12.66 -8.62
CA GLU A 66 11.11 -12.47 -10.04
C GLU A 66 9.63 -12.78 -10.35
N ILE A 67 8.75 -12.67 -9.35
CA ILE A 67 7.30 -12.77 -9.53
C ILE A 67 6.77 -11.36 -9.85
N PRO A 68 6.30 -11.10 -11.08
CA PRO A 68 5.83 -9.78 -11.48
C PRO A 68 4.53 -9.43 -10.76
N ILE A 69 4.36 -8.15 -10.46
CA ILE A 69 3.14 -7.60 -9.85
C ILE A 69 2.57 -6.55 -10.79
N ALA A 70 1.39 -6.82 -11.35
CA ALA A 70 0.62 -5.81 -12.06
C ALA A 70 -0.09 -4.90 -11.05
N VAL A 71 -0.08 -3.59 -11.31
CA VAL A 71 -0.74 -2.58 -10.47
C VAL A 71 -1.57 -1.67 -11.37
N VAL A 72 -2.76 -1.29 -10.89
CA VAL A 72 -3.65 -0.33 -11.56
C VAL A 72 -3.99 0.80 -10.59
N GLN A 73 -4.15 2.01 -11.11
CA GLN A 73 -4.66 3.14 -10.33
C GLN A 73 -6.18 3.03 -10.22
N VAL A 74 -6.71 3.39 -9.05
CA VAL A 74 -8.15 3.35 -8.77
C VAL A 74 -8.56 4.65 -8.07
N GLU A 75 -9.74 5.15 -8.41
CA GLU A 75 -10.39 6.25 -7.69
C GLU A 75 -11.11 5.68 -6.44
N TYR A 76 -10.34 5.19 -5.48
CA TYR A 76 -10.86 4.57 -4.27
C TYR A 76 -10.29 5.21 -3.01
N GLU A 77 -11.18 5.78 -2.19
CA GLU A 77 -10.90 6.18 -0.82
C GLU A 77 -11.50 5.18 0.16
N GLY A 78 -10.67 4.20 0.55
CA GLY A 78 -11.01 3.24 1.59
C GLY A 78 -10.98 3.88 2.98
N VAL A 79 -11.95 3.50 3.82
CA VAL A 79 -11.92 3.81 5.25
C VAL A 79 -11.61 2.52 5.99
N GLY A 80 -10.44 2.47 6.63
CA GLY A 80 -10.09 1.40 7.56
C GLY A 80 -10.85 1.55 8.87
N VAL A 81 -11.10 0.42 9.53
CA VAL A 81 -11.61 0.34 10.90
C VAL A 81 -10.57 -0.42 11.69
N ASP A 82 -9.71 0.31 12.38
CA ASP A 82 -8.58 -0.26 13.12
C ASP A 82 -8.77 -0.13 14.63
N VAL A 83 -9.48 0.92 15.08
CA VAL A 83 -9.85 1.14 16.49
C VAL A 83 -11.37 1.27 16.66
N PRO A 84 -11.92 1.04 17.87
CA PRO A 84 -13.36 1.13 18.11
C PRO A 84 -14.01 2.45 17.63
N ASP A 85 -13.29 3.57 17.77
CA ASP A 85 -13.76 4.90 17.38
C ASP A 85 -13.95 5.06 15.86
N ASP A 86 -13.29 4.23 15.04
CA ASP A 86 -13.45 4.27 13.58
C ASP A 86 -14.85 3.82 13.13
N VAL A 87 -15.55 3.02 13.95
CA VAL A 87 -16.87 2.47 13.63
C VAL A 87 -17.89 3.57 13.40
N ALA A 88 -17.92 4.60 14.26
CA ALA A 88 -18.87 5.70 14.14
C ALA A 88 -18.74 6.44 12.80
N ARG A 89 -17.50 6.67 12.36
CA ARG A 89 -17.17 7.31 11.08
C ARG A 89 -17.63 6.47 9.88
N VAL A 90 -17.45 5.15 9.95
CA VAL A 90 -17.90 4.23 8.88
C VAL A 90 -19.41 4.12 8.83
N VAL A 91 -20.09 4.03 9.98
CA VAL A 91 -21.56 3.99 10.04
C VAL A 91 -22.15 5.26 9.42
N GLU A 92 -21.64 6.44 9.77
CA GLU A 92 -22.11 7.70 9.17
C GLU A 92 -21.94 7.70 7.64
N ARG A 93 -20.80 7.20 7.13
CA ARG A 93 -20.54 7.12 5.69
C ARG A 93 -21.50 6.15 4.99
N LEU A 94 -21.77 4.99 5.59
CA LEU A 94 -22.70 3.99 5.04
C LEU A 94 -24.14 4.52 4.99
N GLU A 95 -24.59 5.25 6.01
CA GLU A 95 -25.92 5.86 6.00
C GLU A 95 -26.08 6.94 4.92
N LYS A 96 -25.01 7.70 4.62
CA LYS A 96 -25.00 8.66 3.50
C LYS A 96 -25.07 7.98 2.14
N LEU A 97 -24.52 6.77 1.99
CA LEU A 97 -24.52 6.00 0.73
C LEU A 97 -25.86 5.29 0.45
N LYS A 98 -26.70 5.09 1.47
CA LYS A 98 -28.03 4.47 1.32
C LYS A 98 -29.11 5.46 0.84
N ARG A 99 -28.80 6.76 0.79
CA ARG A 99 -29.69 7.82 0.29
C ARG A 99 -29.42 8.09 -1.19
#